data_AF-A0A8D0L477-F1
#
_entry.id   AF-A0A8D0L477-F1
#
_cell.length_a   1.000
_cell.length_b   1.000
_cell.length_c   1.000
_cell.angle_alpha   90.00
_cell.angle_beta   90.00
_cell.angle_gamma   90.00
#
_symmetry.space_group_name_H-M   'P 1'
#
loop_
_entity.id
_entity.type
_entity.pdbx_description
1 polymer ?
#
loop_
_entity_poly.entity_id
_entity_poly.type
_entity_poly.pdbx_seq_one_letter_code
_entity_poly.pdbx_strand_id
1 'polypeptide(L)'
;FYVRAEVPDTSTIFVALGYGFFAELTLPEALAFVEKKSKMLTQLSETLTKDSAKIKANIRMVLEVIKQEGEEEGEGKNRGSDVGL
;
A
#
# COMPACT_ATOMS: atom_id res chain seq x y z
N PHE A 1 17.13 11.86 29.87
CA PHE A 1 18.48 12.09 30.38
C PHE A 1 19.48 11.86 29.25
N TYR A 2 20.56 12.63 29.19
CA TYR A 2 21.64 12.47 28.20
C TYR A 2 22.95 12.24 28.95
N VAL A 3 23.85 11.46 28.37
CA VAL A 3 25.19 11.18 28.91
C VAL A 3 26.22 11.61 27.87
N ARG A 4 27.31 12.23 28.33
CA ARG A 4 28.44 12.57 27.46
C ARG A 4 29.18 11.28 27.11
N ALA A 5 29.38 11.04 25.83
CA ALA A 5 30.19 9.95 25.30
C ALA A 5 31.25 10.53 24.36
N GLU A 6 32.41 9.90 24.33
CA GLU A 6 33.46 10.15 23.35
C GLU A 6 33.51 8.96 22.41
N VAL A 7 33.49 9.22 21.10
CA VAL A 7 33.53 8.17 20.08
C VAL A 7 34.99 8.00 19.66
N PRO A 8 35.65 6.88 19.97
CA PRO A 8 37.07 6.70 19.73
C PRO A 8 37.41 6.49 18.25
N ASP A 9 36.50 5.91 17.46
CA ASP A 9 36.66 5.69 16.03
C ASP A 9 35.34 5.92 15.29
N THR A 10 35.40 6.62 14.15
CA THR A 10 34.26 6.97 13.30
C THR A 10 34.30 6.27 11.93
N SER A 11 35.24 5.34 11.75
CA SER A 11 35.43 4.61 10.50
C SER A 11 34.25 3.70 10.15
N THR A 12 33.50 3.26 11.16
CA THR A 12 32.38 2.32 11.03
C THR A 12 31.17 2.74 11.86
N ILE A 13 30.00 2.24 11.46
CA ILE A 13 28.72 2.43 12.15
C ILE A 13 27.95 1.12 12.21
N PHE A 14 27.19 0.91 13.29
CA PHE A 14 26.28 -0.23 13.39
C PHE A 14 24.97 0.02 12.66
N VAL A 15 24.64 -0.86 11.74
CA VAL A 15 23.38 -0.84 10.98
C VAL A 15 22.53 -2.05 11.37
N ALA A 16 21.29 -1.80 11.76
CA ALA A 16 20.33 -2.84 12.07
C ALA A 16 19.87 -3.57 10.79
N LEU A 17 20.11 -4.88 10.74
CA LEU A 17 19.68 -5.72 9.61
C LEU A 17 18.25 -6.26 9.80
N GLY A 18 17.80 -6.33 11.05
CA GLY A 18 16.50 -6.89 11.47
C GLY A 18 16.68 -8.06 12.44
N TYR A 19 15.59 -8.48 13.09
CA TYR A 19 15.58 -9.63 14.01
C TYR A 19 16.64 -9.57 15.13
N GLY A 20 17.02 -8.37 15.56
CA GLY A 20 18.06 -8.17 16.58
C GLY A 20 19.51 -8.28 16.09
N PHE A 21 19.73 -8.45 14.79
CA PHE A 21 21.07 -8.48 14.21
C PHE A 21 21.53 -7.10 13.74
N PHE A 22 22.81 -6.82 13.99
CA PHE A 22 23.50 -5.61 13.60
C PHE A 22 24.77 -5.97 12.84
N ALA A 23 25.11 -5.18 11.83
CA ALA A 23 26.38 -5.24 11.13
C ALA A 23 27.14 -3.94 11.32
N GLU A 24 28.44 -4.06 11.54
CA GLU A 24 29.36 -2.93 11.52
C GLU A 24 29.76 -2.67 10.06
N LEU A 25 29.40 -1.49 9.55
CA LEU A 25 29.62 -1.10 8.15
C LEU A 25 30.40 0.19 8.08
N THR A 26 31.20 0.34 7.02
CA THR A 26 31.77 1.64 6.68
C THR A 26 30.66 2.60 6.23
N LEU A 27 30.93 3.91 6.28
CA LEU A 27 29.98 4.93 5.80
C LEU A 27 29.46 4.66 4.37
N PRO A 28 30.29 4.38 3.34
CA PRO A 28 29.78 4.13 2.00
C PRO A 28 28.91 2.87 1.90
N GLU A 29 29.24 1.80 2.64
CA GLU A 29 28.44 0.57 2.67
C GLU A 29 27.08 0.80 3.33
N ALA A 30 27.06 1.57 4.43
CA ALA A 30 25.82 1.94 5.10
C ALA A 30 24.91 2.81 4.23
N LEU A 31 25.47 3.77 3.48
CA LEU A 31 24.73 4.57 2.51
C LEU A 31 24.14 3.68 1.40
N ALA A 32 24.92 2.75 0.85
CA ALA A 32 24.44 1.80 -0.14
C ALA A 32 23.31 0.90 0.41
N PHE A 33 23.41 0.50 1.69
CA PHE A 33 22.37 -0.26 2.37
C PHE A 33 21.06 0.55 2.51
N VAL A 34 21.15 1.81 2.95
CA VAL A 34 19.99 2.70 3.10
C VAL A 34 19.31 2.97 1.76
N GLU A 35 20.10 3.22 0.71
CA GLU A 35 19.57 3.44 -0.64
C GLU A 35 18.82 2.21 -1.15
N LYS A 36 19.43 1.02 -1.00
CA LYS A 36 18.81 -0.25 -1.40
C LYS A 36 17.51 -0.52 -0.64
N LYS A 37 17.48 -0.28 0.68
CA LYS A 37 16.28 -0.45 1.51
C LYS A 37 15.19 0.54 1.13
N SER A 38 15.55 1.80 0.88
CA SER A 38 14.61 2.84 0.47
C SER A 38 13.96 2.49 -0.86
N LYS A 39 14.77 2.14 -1.88
CA LYS A 39 14.27 1.71 -3.19
C LYS A 39 13.33 0.52 -3.10
N MET A 40 13.68 -0.50 -2.32
CA MET A 40 12.84 -1.68 -2.10
C MET A 40 11.48 -1.30 -1.48
N LEU A 41 11.47 -0.44 -0.46
CA LEU A 41 10.24 0.01 0.18
C LEU A 41 9.37 0.86 -0.76
N THR A 42 9.98 1.73 -1.57
CA THR A 42 9.27 2.51 -2.58
C THR A 42 8.62 1.60 -3.62
N GLN A 43 9.35 0.63 -4.16
CA GLN A 43 8.81 -0.34 -5.14
C GLN A 43 7.66 -1.17 -4.55
N LEU A 44 7.77 -1.59 -3.28
CA LEU A 44 6.70 -2.28 -2.59
C LEU A 44 5.46 -1.39 -2.45
N SER A 45 5.65 -0.13 -2.03
CA SER A 45 4.58 0.85 -1.91
C SER A 45 3.87 1.09 -3.25
N GLU A 46 4.61 1.24 -4.35
CA GLU A 46 4.05 1.41 -5.69
C GLU A 46 3.23 0.19 -6.13
N THR A 47 3.74 -1.01 -5.86
CA THR A 47 3.05 -2.27 -6.18
C THR A 47 1.73 -2.37 -5.42
N LEU A 48 1.76 -2.16 -4.09
CA LEU A 48 0.56 -2.18 -3.26
C LEU A 48 -0.44 -1.09 -3.66
N THR A 49 0.04 0.08 -4.10
CA THR A 49 -0.82 1.15 -4.61
C THR A 49 -1.55 0.69 -5.88
N LYS A 50 -0.85 0.07 -6.84
CA LYS A 50 -1.46 -0.48 -8.07
C LYS A 50 -2.47 -1.58 -7.76
N ASP A 51 -2.13 -2.49 -6.86
CA ASP A 51 -3.02 -3.59 -6.46
C ASP A 51 -4.29 -3.06 -5.78
N SER A 52 -4.15 -2.09 -4.89
CA SER A 52 -5.29 -1.44 -4.22
C SER A 52 -6.22 -0.73 -5.22
N ALA A 53 -5.65 -0.06 -6.24
CA ALA A 53 -6.40 0.62 -7.28
C ALA A 53 -7.17 -0.39 -8.15
N LYS A 54 -6.53 -1.52 -8.50
CA LYS A 54 -7.15 -2.61 -9.25
C LYS A 54 -8.33 -3.22 -8.49
N ILE A 55 -8.15 -3.53 -7.20
CA ILE A 55 -9.22 -4.07 -6.35
C ILE A 55 -10.38 -3.07 -6.27
N LYS A 56 -10.09 -1.78 -6.05
CA LYS A 56 -11.12 -0.73 -5.99
C LYS A 56 -11.91 -0.62 -7.29
N ALA A 57 -11.24 -0.69 -8.44
CA ALA A 57 -11.88 -0.65 -9.75
C ALA A 57 -12.80 -1.87 -9.96
N ASN A 58 -12.33 -3.07 -9.61
CA ASN A 58 -13.13 -4.30 -9.72
C ASN A 58 -14.40 -4.23 -8.85
N ILE A 59 -14.29 -3.75 -7.61
CA ILE A 59 -15.44 -3.57 -6.71
C ILE A 59 -16.44 -2.59 -7.33
N ARG A 60 -15.98 -1.44 -7.82
CA ARG A 60 -16.85 -0.44 -8.46
C ARG A 60 -17.58 -1.03 -9.67
N MET A 61 -16.88 -1.78 -10.52
CA MET A 61 -17.49 -2.43 -11.68
C MET A 61 -18.64 -3.35 -11.27
N VAL A 62 -18.43 -4.21 -10.28
CA VAL A 62 -19.48 -5.13 -9.81
C VAL A 62 -20.68 -4.38 -9.21
N LEU A 63 -20.44 -3.31 -8.45
CA LEU A 63 -21.52 -2.50 -7.87
C LEU A 63 -22.37 -1.81 -8.94
N GLU A 64 -21.76 -1.29 -10.01
CA GLU A 64 -22.52 -0.69 -11.12
C GLU A 64 -23.35 -1.73 -11.87
N VAL A 65 -22.83 -2.96 -12.06
CA VAL A 65 -23.60 -4.06 -12.66
C VAL A 65 -24.84 -4.38 -11.82
N ILE A 66 -24.66 -4.59 -10.50
CA ILE A 66 -25.78 -4.90 -9.59
C ILE A 66 -26.80 -3.77 -9.56
N LYS A 67 -26.34 -2.51 -9.59
CA LYS A 67 -27.22 -1.35 -9.62
C LYS A 67 -28.07 -1.33 -10.89
N GLN A 68 -27.49 -1.59 -12.06
CA GLN A 68 -28.22 -1.64 -13.33
C GLN A 68 -29.25 -2.78 -13.34
N GLU A 69 -28.88 -3.97 -12.86
CA GLU A 69 -29.81 -5.11 -12.74
C GLU A 69 -31.01 -4.78 -11.82
N GLY A 70 -30.77 -4.10 -10.70
CA GLY A 70 -31.84 -3.69 -9.78
C GLY A 70 -32.73 -2.55 -10.33
N GLU A 71 -32.20 -1.70 -11.20
CA GLU A 71 -32.96 -0.64 -11.87
C GLU A 71 -33.88 -1.21 -12.96
N GLU A 72 -33.46 -2.26 -13.68
CA GLU A 72 -34.30 -2.94 -14.68
C GLU A 72 -35.51 -3.68 -14.04
N GLU A 73 -35.38 -4.17 -12.80
CA GLU A 73 -36.50 -4.78 -12.07
C GLU A 73 -37.56 -3.77 -11.57
N GLY A 74 -37.20 -2.48 -11.45
CA GLY A 74 -38.10 -1.41 -11.02
C GLY A 74 -39.07 -0.91 -12.10
N GLU A 75 -38.68 -0.99 -13.38
CA GLU A 75 -39.49 -0.46 -14.49
C GLU A 75 -40.56 -1.44 -15.01
N GLY A 76 -40.41 -2.74 -14.75
CA GLY A 76 -41.38 -3.77 -15.17
C GLY A 76 -42.70 -3.78 -14.39
N LYS A 77 -42.78 -3.10 -13.25
CA LYS A 77 -43.94 -3.18 -12.34
C LYS A 77 -44.97 -2.06 -12.50
N ASN A 78 -44.69 -1.04 -13.31
CA ASN A 78 -45.52 0.17 -13.42
C ASN A 78 -46.44 0.22 -14.66
N ARG A 79 -46.60 -0.89 -15.40
CA ARG A 79 -47.50 -0.96 -16.59
C ARG A 79 -48.76 -1.81 -16.37
N GLY A 80 -48.99 -2.31 -15.15
CA GLY A 80 -50.08 -3.22 -14.83
C GLY A 80 -51.35 -2.59 -14.21
N SER A 81 -51.40 -1.27 -14.03
CA SER A 81 -52.48 -0.62 -13.26
C SER A 81 -53.34 0.37 -14.05
N ASP A 82 -53.44 0.23 -15.39
CA ASP A 82 -54.26 1.15 -16.19
C ASP A 82 -55.12 0.44 -17.26
N VAL A 83 -55.88 -0.58 -16.84
CA VAL A 83 -57.10 -0.98 -17.56
C VAL A 83 -58.24 -1.15 -16.55
N GLY A 84 -58.65 -0.01 -15.98
CA GLY A 84 -59.90 0.11 -15.25
C GLY A 84 -60.98 0.67 -16.17
N LEU A 85 -62.09 -0.09 -16.27
CA LEU A 85 -63.37 0.18 -16.94
C LEU A 85 -63.44 -0.05 -18.45
#